data_AF-A0A7V0MIK1-F1
#
_entry.id   AF-A0A7V0MIK1-F1
#
_cell.length_a   1.000
_cell.length_b   1.000
_cell.length_c   1.000
_cell.angle_alpha   90.00
_cell.angle_beta   90.00
_cell.angle_gamma   90.00
#
_symmetry.space_group_name_H-M   'P 1'
#
loop_
_entity.id
_entity.type
_entity.pdbx_description
1 polymer ?
#
loop_
_entity_poly.entity_id
_entity_poly.type
_entity_poly.pdbx_seq_one_letter_code
_entity_poly.pdbx_strand_id
1 'polypeptide(L)' 'MKEIAKLLQQNPNLKLHVVGHTDNVGKINYNMKLSKARAAAVVKELVTKYNISPKRL' A
#
# COMPACT_ATOMS: atom_id res chain seq x y z
N MET A 1 3.82 -8.91 4.34
CA MET A 1 4.60 -7.65 4.34
C MET A 1 6.10 -7.87 4.23
N LYS A 2 6.72 -8.75 5.04
CA LYS A 2 8.18 -8.98 5.02
C LYS A 2 8.78 -9.26 3.64
N GLU A 3 8.16 -10.14 2.83
CA GLU A 3 8.69 -10.46 1.49
C GLU A 3 8.62 -9.28 0.50
N ILE A 4 7.56 -8.48 0.56
CA ILE A 4 7.44 -7.26 -0.28
C ILE A 4 8.53 -6.26 0.10
N ALA A 5 8.75 -6.07 1.40
CA ALA A 5 9.81 -5.20 1.90
C ALA A 5 11.20 -5.69 1.46
N LYS A 6 11.46 -7.00 1.59
CA LYS A 6 12.71 -7.63 1.15
C LYS A 6 12.95 -7.40 -0.35
N LEU A 7 11.94 -7.61 -1.18
CA LEU A 7 12.02 -7.39 -2.63
C LEU A 7 12.36 -5.94 -2.98
N LEU A 8 11.69 -4.97 -2.31
CA LEU A 8 11.93 -3.54 -2.51
C LEU A 8 13.32 -3.11 -2.01
N GLN A 9 13.82 -3.71 -0.94
CA GLN A 9 15.17 -3.45 -0.42
C GLN A 9 16.24 -4.01 -1.37
N GLN A 10 16.04 -5.22 -1.89
CA GLN A 10 16.96 -5.86 -2.84
C GLN A 10 17.00 -5.16 -4.20
N ASN A 11 15.91 -4.49 -4.60
CA ASN A 11 15.80 -3.82 -5.88
C ASN A 11 15.49 -2.32 -5.69
N PRO A 12 16.49 -1.45 -5.46
CA PRO A 12 16.26 -0.03 -5.16
C PRO A 12 15.48 0.75 -6.22
N ASN A 13 15.54 0.31 -7.48
CA ASN A 13 14.83 0.95 -8.61
C ASN A 13 13.37 0.48 -8.77
N LEU A 14 12.98 -0.61 -8.09
CA LEU A 14 11.62 -1.14 -8.18
C LEU A 14 10.63 -0.17 -7.52
N LYS A 15 9.50 0.09 -8.18
CA LYS A 15 8.39 0.85 -7.62
C LYS A 15 7.18 -0.06 -7.49
N LEU A 16 6.38 0.15 -6.46
CA LEU A 16 5.14 -0.57 -6.22
C LEU A 16 3.97 0.39 -6.39
N HIS A 17 2.88 -0.07 -7.00
CA HIS A 17 1.63 0.66 -7.01
C HIS A 17 0.64 -0.04 -6.09
N VAL A 18 0.25 0.61 -4.99
CA VAL A 18 -0.62 0.02 -3.97
C VAL A 18 -2.08 0.40 -4.23
N VAL A 19 -2.91 -0.59 -4.53
CA VAL A 19 -4.36 -0.41 -4.77
C VAL A 19 -5.15 -1.15 -3.69
N GLY A 20 -6.17 -0.50 -3.14
CA GLY A 20 -7.12 -1.10 -2.21
C GLY A 20 -8.43 -1.39 -2.90
N HIS A 21 -9.08 -2.49 -2.50
CA HIS A 21 -10.40 -2.88 -2.99
C HIS A 21 -11.37 -3.09 -1.82
N THR A 22 -12.65 -2.94 -2.11
CA THR A 22 -13.77 -3.38 -1.27
C THR A 22 -14.64 -4.33 -2.08
N ASP A 23 -15.56 -5.02 -1.42
CA ASP A 23 -16.72 -5.60 -2.09
C ASP A 23 -17.68 -4.49 -2.57
N ASN A 24 -18.83 -4.92 -3.10
CA ASN A 24 -19.88 -4.05 -3.62
C ASN A 24 -20.97 -3.70 -2.60
N VAL A 25 -20.79 -4.06 -1.32
CA VAL A 25 -21.78 -3.79 -0.27
C VAL A 25 -21.61 -2.36 0.23
N GLY A 26 -22.72 -1.62 0.29
CA GLY A 26 -22.74 -0.24 0.79
C GLY A 26 -22.55 0.84 -0.28
N LYS A 27 -22.38 2.09 0.16
CA LYS A 27 -22.32 3.26 -0.74
C LYS A 27 -20.96 3.35 -1.45
N ILE A 28 -20.98 3.67 -2.74
CA ILE A 28 -19.77 3.86 -3.58
C ILE A 28 -18.76 4.80 -2.91
N ASN A 29 -19.22 5.96 -2.40
CA ASN A 29 -18.35 6.93 -1.74
C ASN A 29 -17.69 6.38 -0.47
N TYR A 30 -18.37 5.51 0.27
CA TYR A 30 -17.82 4.86 1.45
C TYR A 30 -16.76 3.84 1.04
N ASN A 31 -17.09 2.97 0.08
CA ASN A 31 -16.19 1.97 -0.45
C ASN A 31 -14.93 2.58 -1.06
N MET A 32 -15.06 3.73 -1.72
CA MET A 32 -13.90 4.43 -2.26
C MET A 32 -13.01 5.02 -1.17
N LYS A 33 -13.59 5.54 -0.07
CA LYS A 33 -12.81 5.97 1.11
C LYS A 33 -12.13 4.78 1.78
N LEU A 34 -12.83 3.66 1.94
CA LEU A 34 -12.31 2.45 2.58
C LEU A 34 -11.17 1.83 1.77
N SER A 35 -11.33 1.69 0.45
CA SER A 35 -10.27 1.25 -0.47
C SER A 35 -9.01 2.11 -0.35
N LYS A 36 -9.17 3.45 -0.37
CA LYS A 36 -8.04 4.38 -0.20
C LYS A 36 -7.36 4.24 1.17
N ALA A 37 -8.15 4.10 2.24
CA ALA A 37 -7.61 3.93 3.60
C ALA A 37 -6.83 2.61 3.74
N ARG A 38 -7.31 1.52 3.12
CA ARG A 38 -6.61 0.23 3.09
C ARG A 38 -5.27 0.32 2.37
N ALA A 39 -5.22 0.95 1.20
CA ALA A 39 -3.97 1.18 0.47
C ALA A 39 -2.99 2.04 1.30
N ALA A 40 -3.48 3.13 1.89
CA ALA A 40 -2.68 4.00 2.74
C ALA A 40 -2.11 3.28 3.97
N ALA A 41 -2.83 2.32 4.55
CA ALA A 41 -2.34 1.53 5.67
C ALA A 41 -1.14 0.65 5.29
N VAL A 42 -1.16 0.04 4.09
CA VAL A 42 -0.04 -0.75 3.57
C VAL A 42 1.18 0.15 3.30
N VAL A 43 0.97 1.30 2.65
CA VAL A 43 2.04 2.29 2.41
C VAL A 43 2.64 2.73 3.75
N LYS A 44 1.82 3.08 4.74
CA LYS A 44 2.27 3.47 6.08
C LYS A 44 3.14 2.40 6.71
N GLU A 45 2.72 1.14 6.67
CA GLU A 45 3.50 0.04 7.25
C GLU A 45 4.87 -0.15 6.55
N LEU A 46 4.91 -0.09 5.22
CA LEU A 46 6.16 -0.19 4.44
C LEU A 46 7.13 0.96 4.76
N VAL A 47 6.61 2.17 4.95
CA VAL A 47 7.43 3.34 5.32
C VAL A 47 7.90 3.24 6.76
N THR A 48 7.01 3.03 7.73
CA THR A 48 7.35 3.18 9.16
C THR A 48 8.06 1.98 9.74
N LYS A 49 7.73 0.75 9.31
CA LYS A 49 8.33 -0.48 9.86
C LYS A 49 9.49 -1.01 9.03
N TYR A 50 9.50 -0.77 7.73
CA TYR A 50 10.47 -1.35 6.80
C TYR A 50 11.36 -0.31 6.11
N ASN A 51 11.18 0.97 6.46
CA ASN A 51 12.00 2.09 5.99
C ASN A 51 12.07 2.21 4.46
N ILE A 52 11.00 1.84 3.76
CA ILE A 52 10.89 2.02 2.31
C ILE A 52 10.57 3.48 2.00
N SER A 53 11.28 4.07 1.04
CA SER A 53 11.03 5.45 0.62
C SER A 53 9.60 5.63 0.08
N PRO A 54 8.83 6.63 0.57
CA PRO A 54 7.49 6.91 0.05
C PRO A 54 7.46 7.22 -1.45
N LYS A 55 8.57 7.69 -2.04
CA LYS A 55 8.67 7.99 -3.49
C LYS A 55 8.61 6.73 -4.38
N ARG A 56 8.61 5.54 -3.78
CA ARG A 56 8.59 4.24 -4.45
C ARG A 56 7.25 3.50 -4.35
N LEU A 57 6.25 4.10 -3.70
CA LEU A 57 4.98 3.47 -3.32
C LEU A 57 3.77 4.27 -3.84
#